data_AF-A0A948W526-F1
#
_entry.id   AF-A0A948W526-F1
#
_cell.length_a   1.000
_cell.length_b   1.000
_cell.length_c   1.000
_cell.angle_alpha   90.00
_cell.angle_beta   90.00
_cell.angle_gamma   90.00
#
_symmetry.space_group_name_H-M   'P 1'
#
loop_
_entity.id
_entity.type
_entity.pdbx_description
1 polymer ?
#
loop_
_entity_poly.entity_id
_entity_poly.type
_entity_poly.pdbx_seq_one_letter_code
_entity_poly.pdbx_strand_id
1 'polypeptide(L)'
;MSRNPKKKKRRKPRGTSGHVKIELGQDQVSSTHHPLIYPDTKEELEFFIANAFLKQAKQAGMLDWSGKELVQNPTDDFDFCIGSDNEADYLELMEIAPIEPYQSYDEIPNEYRPYDFAQFILKRVLGKSRKYLGSTSRKLVLLTYNTDQKLTLVPPTSTMLQKWLATEKHCFCQIYYYKPIEPNKGLLETLYPAANEQFEYFRPEDYREMIFWGSGVNSFTQQPDGSLLSPPIPIPLRPRRFPDDPGR
;
A
#
# COMPACT_ATOMS: atom_id res chain seq x y z
N MET A 1 -19.16 22.95 -40.22
CA MET A 1 -18.76 21.74 -39.46
C MET A 1 -17.91 22.16 -38.27
N SER A 2 -18.51 22.24 -37.07
CA SER A 2 -17.79 22.64 -35.86
C SER A 2 -16.99 21.44 -35.33
N ARG A 3 -15.66 21.52 -35.33
CA ARG A 3 -14.80 20.50 -34.72
C ARG A 3 -14.84 20.70 -33.21
N ASN A 4 -15.59 19.84 -32.53
CA ASN A 4 -15.58 19.78 -31.07
C ASN A 4 -14.13 19.48 -30.62
N PRO A 5 -13.48 20.34 -29.81
CA PRO A 5 -12.13 20.07 -29.34
C PRO A 5 -12.14 18.82 -28.47
N LYS A 6 -11.34 17.81 -28.83
CA LYS A 6 -11.14 16.61 -28.01
C LYS A 6 -10.69 17.06 -26.61
N LYS A 7 -11.55 16.89 -25.59
CA LYS A 7 -11.19 17.10 -24.19
C LYS A 7 -9.91 16.30 -23.90
N LYS A 8 -8.82 16.98 -23.53
CA LYS A 8 -7.59 16.31 -23.07
C LYS A 8 -7.96 15.46 -21.86
N LYS A 9 -7.75 14.15 -21.94
CA LYS A 9 -7.87 13.24 -20.79
C LYS A 9 -6.93 13.77 -19.70
N ARG A 10 -7.48 14.04 -18.50
CA ARG A 10 -6.68 14.50 -17.36
C ARG A 10 -5.76 13.37 -16.92
N ARG A 11 -4.46 13.64 -16.84
CA ARG A 11 -3.47 12.70 -16.31
C ARG A 11 -3.59 12.64 -14.80
N LYS A 12 -3.61 11.44 -14.22
CA LYS A 12 -3.58 11.26 -12.77
C LYS A 12 -2.15 11.52 -12.26
N PRO A 13 -1.97 12.26 -11.14
CA PRO A 13 -0.69 12.28 -10.44
C PRO A 13 -0.27 10.84 -10.12
N ARG A 14 1.01 10.51 -10.30
CA ARG A 14 1.56 9.18 -10.05
C ARG A 14 2.87 9.33 -9.30
N GLY A 15 3.09 8.44 -8.35
CA GLY A 15 4.36 8.35 -7.65
C GLY A 15 5.49 7.77 -8.49
N THR A 16 6.67 7.75 -7.89
CA THR A 16 7.84 7.04 -8.43
C THR A 16 8.08 5.76 -7.64
N SER A 17 8.24 4.65 -8.35
CA SER A 17 8.54 3.33 -7.77
C SER A 17 9.41 2.53 -8.71
N GLY A 18 10.00 1.45 -8.22
CA GLY A 18 10.91 0.60 -8.98
C GLY A 18 11.70 -0.31 -8.06
N HIS A 19 12.72 -0.96 -8.62
CA HIS A 19 13.69 -1.75 -7.86
C HIS A 19 15.12 -1.30 -8.18
N VAL A 20 16.01 -1.50 -7.23
CA VAL A 20 17.46 -1.35 -7.43
C VAL A 20 18.03 -2.73 -7.70
N LYS A 21 18.65 -2.89 -8.87
CA LYS A 21 19.46 -4.06 -9.18
C LYS A 21 20.88 -3.79 -8.72
N ILE A 22 21.39 -4.62 -7.83
CA ILE A 22 22.79 -4.59 -7.39
C ILE A 22 23.53 -5.73 -8.11
N GLU A 23 24.60 -5.40 -8.81
CA GLU A 23 25.46 -6.39 -9.47
C GLU A 23 26.81 -6.42 -8.75
N LEU A 24 27.22 -7.62 -8.35
CA LEU A 24 28.48 -7.87 -7.65
C LEU A 24 29.49 -8.44 -8.67
N GLY A 25 30.41 -7.60 -9.12
CA GLY A 25 31.58 -8.00 -9.89
C GLY A 25 32.75 -8.43 -8.98
N GLN A 26 33.82 -8.95 -9.58
CA GLN A 26 35.01 -9.41 -8.83
C GLN A 26 35.65 -8.28 -7.99
N ASP A 27 35.66 -7.04 -8.50
CA ASP A 27 36.25 -5.87 -7.82
C ASP A 27 35.32 -4.63 -7.79
N GLN A 28 34.07 -4.74 -8.26
CA GLN A 28 33.17 -3.61 -8.39
C GLN A 28 31.73 -3.98 -8.01
N VAL A 29 31.08 -3.09 -7.25
CA VAL A 29 29.64 -3.14 -6.99
C VAL A 29 28.99 -2.04 -7.83
N SER A 30 28.04 -2.41 -8.68
CA SER A 30 27.24 -1.44 -9.43
C SER A 30 25.78 -1.52 -8.99
N SER A 31 25.07 -0.39 -9.05
CA SER A 31 23.65 -0.31 -8.75
C SER A 31 22.90 0.41 -9.87
N THR A 32 21.85 -0.20 -10.40
CA THR A 32 20.97 0.40 -11.41
C THR A 32 19.54 0.46 -10.89
N HIS A 33 18.92 1.65 -10.96
CA HIS A 33 17.50 1.80 -10.67
C HIS A 33 16.65 1.48 -11.90
N HIS A 34 15.71 0.57 -11.75
CA HIS A 34 14.73 0.21 -12.76
C HIS A 34 13.36 0.77 -12.37
N PRO A 35 12.97 1.95 -12.90
CA PRO A 35 11.69 2.55 -12.56
C PRO A 35 10.53 1.73 -13.15
N LEU A 36 9.47 1.60 -12.37
CA LEU A 36 8.21 1.04 -12.83
C LEU A 36 7.40 2.10 -13.58
N ILE A 37 7.06 1.81 -14.84
CA ILE A 37 6.27 2.70 -15.67
C ILE A 37 4.78 2.40 -15.45
N TYR A 38 4.08 3.33 -14.81
CA TYR A 38 2.64 3.25 -14.62
C TYR A 38 1.86 3.72 -15.85
N PRO A 39 0.63 3.21 -16.08
CA PRO A 39 -0.26 3.73 -17.10
C PRO A 39 -0.71 5.18 -16.86
N ASP A 40 -1.10 5.89 -17.92
CA ASP A 40 -1.36 7.34 -17.92
C ASP A 40 -2.74 7.75 -17.40
N THR A 41 -3.71 6.84 -17.48
CA THR A 41 -5.08 7.07 -17.04
C THR A 41 -5.39 6.36 -15.73
N LYS A 42 -6.41 6.84 -15.01
CA LYS A 42 -6.84 6.24 -13.74
C LYS A 42 -7.29 4.80 -13.97
N GLU A 43 -8.08 4.58 -15.01
CA GLU A 43 -8.70 3.30 -15.34
C GLU A 43 -7.64 2.27 -15.71
N GLU A 44 -6.67 2.64 -16.54
CA GLU A 44 -5.56 1.75 -16.91
C GLU A 44 -4.65 1.46 -15.70
N LEU A 45 -4.41 2.44 -14.83
CA LEU A 45 -3.63 2.25 -13.60
C LEU A 45 -4.32 1.29 -12.64
N GLU A 46 -5.62 1.48 -12.38
CA GLU A 46 -6.39 0.62 -11.49
C GLU A 46 -6.48 -0.81 -12.03
N PHE A 47 -6.69 -0.97 -13.35
CA PHE A 47 -6.62 -2.27 -13.99
C PHE A 47 -5.23 -2.91 -13.88
N PHE A 48 -4.15 -2.14 -14.09
CA PHE A 48 -2.78 -2.60 -13.92
C PHE A 48 -2.53 -3.14 -12.50
N ILE A 49 -2.95 -2.40 -11.48
CA ILE A 49 -2.82 -2.79 -10.07
C ILE A 49 -3.65 -4.04 -9.76
N ALA A 50 -4.94 -4.04 -10.10
CA ALA A 50 -5.85 -5.13 -9.80
C ALA A 50 -5.43 -6.45 -10.48
N ASN A 51 -4.99 -6.38 -11.74
CA ASN A 51 -4.50 -7.56 -12.47
C ASN A 51 -3.20 -8.11 -11.87
N ALA A 52 -2.27 -7.22 -11.48
CA ALA A 52 -1.01 -7.63 -10.85
C ALA A 52 -1.26 -8.27 -9.47
N PHE A 53 -2.13 -7.67 -8.65
CA PHE A 53 -2.60 -8.22 -7.39
C PHE A 53 -3.23 -9.61 -7.59
N LEU A 54 -4.16 -9.75 -8.54
CA LEU A 54 -4.85 -11.03 -8.79
C LEU A 54 -3.88 -12.15 -9.15
N LYS A 55 -2.86 -11.86 -9.99
CA LYS A 55 -1.82 -12.83 -10.33
C LYS A 55 -1.02 -13.27 -9.09
N GLN A 56 -0.61 -12.32 -8.25
CA GLN A 56 0.18 -12.63 -7.07
C GLN A 56 -0.64 -13.34 -5.99
N ALA A 57 -1.89 -12.92 -5.76
CA ALA A 57 -2.80 -13.56 -4.82
C ALA A 57 -3.09 -15.02 -5.21
N LYS A 58 -3.23 -15.30 -6.51
CA LYS A 58 -3.34 -16.68 -7.04
C LYS A 58 -2.08 -17.49 -6.76
N GLN A 59 -0.91 -16.94 -7.02
CA GLN A 59 0.38 -17.61 -6.77
C GLN A 59 0.60 -17.90 -5.28
N ALA A 60 0.16 -16.99 -4.42
CA ALA A 60 0.29 -17.13 -2.97
C ALA A 60 -0.79 -18.03 -2.33
N GLY A 61 -1.77 -18.52 -3.11
CA GLY A 61 -2.87 -19.34 -2.59
C GLY A 61 -3.74 -18.60 -1.57
N MET A 62 -3.74 -17.26 -1.58
CA MET A 62 -4.44 -16.46 -0.57
C MET A 62 -5.94 -16.46 -0.77
N LEU A 63 -6.38 -16.76 -2.00
CA LEU A 63 -7.77 -16.65 -2.43
C LEU A 63 -8.14 -17.81 -3.33
N ASP A 64 -9.33 -18.35 -3.12
CA ASP A 64 -9.95 -19.33 -4.04
C ASP A 64 -10.56 -18.62 -5.25
N TRP A 65 -9.72 -17.85 -5.92
CA TRP A 65 -10.02 -17.18 -7.17
C TRP A 65 -9.36 -17.90 -8.35
N SER A 66 -9.00 -19.18 -8.15
CA SER A 66 -8.48 -20.02 -9.21
C SER A 66 -9.50 -20.07 -10.37
N GLY A 67 -9.03 -19.82 -11.59
CA GLY A 67 -9.90 -19.71 -12.77
C GLY A 67 -10.79 -18.46 -12.88
N LYS A 68 -10.87 -17.58 -11.87
CA LYS A 68 -11.67 -16.35 -11.94
C LYS A 68 -10.93 -15.25 -12.72
N GLU A 69 -11.65 -14.52 -13.57
CA GLU A 69 -11.13 -13.36 -14.31
C GLU A 69 -11.57 -12.04 -13.66
N LEU A 70 -10.78 -11.00 -13.88
CA LEU A 70 -11.08 -9.65 -13.43
C LEU A 70 -11.94 -8.96 -14.49
N VAL A 71 -13.15 -8.57 -14.13
CA VAL A 71 -14.05 -7.81 -15.01
C VAL A 71 -14.22 -6.41 -14.43
N GLN A 72 -13.89 -5.39 -15.21
CA GLN A 72 -14.12 -4.00 -14.82
C GLN A 72 -15.61 -3.65 -14.95
N ASN A 73 -16.20 -3.07 -13.91
CA ASN A 73 -17.61 -2.72 -13.95
C ASN A 73 -17.83 -1.38 -14.69
N PRO A 74 -18.91 -1.26 -15.47
CA PRO A 74 -19.28 -0.01 -16.14
C PRO A 74 -19.99 0.99 -15.21
N THR A 75 -20.51 0.53 -14.06
CA THR A 75 -21.33 1.30 -13.11
C THR A 75 -20.59 1.64 -11.82
N ASP A 76 -20.98 2.77 -11.20
CA ASP A 76 -20.32 3.49 -10.10
C ASP A 76 -20.19 2.74 -8.75
N ASP A 77 -20.65 1.50 -8.63
CA ASP A 77 -20.77 0.87 -7.31
C ASP A 77 -19.44 0.24 -6.82
N PHE A 78 -18.74 -0.52 -7.67
CA PHE A 78 -17.46 -1.19 -7.35
C PHE A 78 -16.53 -1.21 -8.55
N ASP A 79 -15.23 -1.07 -8.33
CA ASP A 79 -14.25 -0.98 -9.43
C ASP A 79 -14.20 -2.27 -10.29
N PHE A 80 -14.21 -3.44 -9.66
CA PHE A 80 -14.13 -4.73 -10.37
C PHE A 80 -15.00 -5.84 -9.75
N CYS A 81 -15.30 -6.83 -10.58
CA CYS A 81 -15.83 -8.14 -10.19
C CYS A 81 -14.78 -9.22 -10.40
N ILE A 82 -14.74 -10.21 -9.51
CA ILE A 82 -13.87 -11.38 -9.61
C ILE A 82 -14.73 -12.64 -9.66
N GLY A 83 -14.78 -13.28 -10.83
CA GLY A 83 -15.58 -14.50 -11.08
C GLY A 83 -16.70 -14.29 -12.09
N SER A 84 -17.65 -15.22 -12.12
CA SER A 84 -18.83 -15.19 -13.00
C SER A 84 -20.07 -14.61 -12.28
N ASP A 85 -21.05 -14.14 -13.06
CA ASP A 85 -22.16 -13.25 -12.65
C ASP A 85 -22.92 -13.62 -11.35
N ASN A 86 -22.97 -14.92 -11.00
CA ASN A 86 -23.71 -15.42 -9.84
C ASN A 86 -22.88 -15.59 -8.55
N GLU A 87 -21.54 -15.62 -8.64
CA GLU A 87 -20.62 -15.80 -7.49
C GLU A 87 -19.45 -14.79 -7.49
N ALA A 88 -19.68 -13.62 -8.11
CA ALA A 88 -18.68 -12.59 -8.18
C ALA A 88 -18.42 -11.96 -6.80
N ASP A 89 -17.17 -12.06 -6.35
CA ASP A 89 -16.67 -11.23 -5.26
C ASP A 89 -16.38 -9.83 -5.83
N TYR A 90 -16.78 -8.78 -5.12
CA TYR A 90 -16.47 -7.41 -5.53
C TYR A 90 -15.08 -7.02 -5.04
N LEU A 91 -14.33 -6.33 -5.90
CA LEU A 91 -13.03 -5.76 -5.58
C LEU A 91 -13.10 -4.25 -5.71
N GLU A 92 -12.92 -3.59 -4.57
CA GLU A 92 -12.81 -2.14 -4.45
C GLU A 92 -11.33 -1.76 -4.33
N LEU A 93 -10.90 -0.67 -4.98
CA LEU A 93 -9.54 -0.19 -4.91
C LEU A 93 -9.43 1.08 -4.06
N MET A 94 -8.31 1.23 -3.36
CA MET A 94 -7.99 2.45 -2.62
C MET A 94 -6.50 2.79 -2.73
N GLU A 95 -6.19 3.87 -3.43
CA GLU A 95 -4.84 4.42 -3.43
C GLU A 95 -4.52 5.05 -2.06
N ILE A 96 -3.42 4.62 -1.46
CA ILE A 96 -2.77 5.19 -0.30
C ILE A 96 -1.83 6.28 -0.83
N ALA A 97 -2.37 7.50 -0.88
CA ALA A 97 -1.59 8.69 -1.16
C ALA A 97 -2.15 9.85 -0.33
N PRO A 98 -1.43 10.32 0.70
CA PRO A 98 -1.85 11.44 1.53
C PRO A 98 -1.62 12.75 0.77
N ILE A 99 -2.22 12.89 -0.42
CA ILE A 99 -2.10 14.07 -1.29
C ILE A 99 -3.00 15.19 -0.77
N GLU A 100 -3.98 14.95 0.10
CA GLU A 100 -4.83 16.03 0.60
C GLU A 100 -4.05 17.19 1.26
N PRO A 101 -3.00 16.93 2.07
CA PRO A 101 -2.12 18.00 2.56
C PRO A 101 -1.04 18.49 1.58
N TYR A 102 -0.80 17.81 0.44
CA TYR A 102 0.31 18.11 -0.49
C TYR A 102 -0.18 18.28 -1.93
N GLN A 103 0.22 19.31 -2.67
CA GLN A 103 -0.34 19.53 -4.02
C GLN A 103 0.12 18.47 -5.03
N SER A 104 1.22 17.76 -4.76
CA SER A 104 1.80 16.75 -5.64
C SER A 104 2.60 15.67 -4.89
N TYR A 105 2.95 14.59 -5.57
CA TYR A 105 3.81 13.52 -5.04
C TYR A 105 5.23 13.99 -4.70
N ASP A 106 5.72 15.01 -5.40
CA ASP A 106 7.06 15.57 -5.17
C ASP A 106 7.15 16.33 -3.84
N GLU A 107 6.02 16.90 -3.38
CA GLU A 107 5.91 17.61 -2.12
C GLU A 107 5.75 16.68 -0.91
N ILE A 108 5.47 15.39 -1.12
CA ILE A 108 5.35 14.42 -0.04
C ILE A 108 6.74 14.23 0.59
N PRO A 109 6.88 14.49 1.91
CA PRO A 109 8.13 14.29 2.62
C PRO A 109 8.63 12.85 2.50
N ASN A 110 9.96 12.69 2.50
CA ASN A 110 10.58 11.37 2.56
C ASN A 110 10.52 10.76 3.97
N GLU A 111 9.92 11.44 4.95
CA GLU A 111 9.73 10.94 6.30
C GLU A 111 8.26 10.99 6.69
N TYR A 112 7.83 10.03 7.48
CA TYR A 112 6.48 10.03 8.04
C TYR A 112 6.45 9.29 9.37
N ARG A 113 5.43 9.59 10.18
CA ARG A 113 5.15 8.86 11.42
C ARG A 113 4.27 7.65 11.11
N PRO A 114 4.72 6.41 11.35
CA PRO A 114 3.93 5.21 11.07
C PRO A 114 2.53 5.25 11.68
N TYR A 115 2.43 5.80 12.90
CA TYR A 115 1.17 5.94 13.63
C TYR A 115 0.16 6.82 12.87
N ASP A 116 0.57 8.04 12.51
CA ASP A 116 -0.29 9.00 11.79
C ASP A 116 -0.67 8.46 10.40
N PHE A 117 0.27 7.79 9.74
CA PHE A 117 0.02 7.22 8.41
C PHE A 117 -0.96 6.05 8.47
N ALA A 118 -0.85 5.17 9.47
CA ALA A 118 -1.82 4.11 9.72
C ALA A 118 -3.21 4.69 10.04
N GLN A 119 -3.30 5.76 10.85
CA GLN A 119 -4.57 6.42 11.16
C GLN A 119 -5.22 7.03 9.92
N PHE A 120 -4.41 7.65 9.06
CA PHE A 120 -4.88 8.17 7.77
C PHE A 120 -5.49 7.06 6.90
N ILE A 121 -4.78 5.93 6.75
CA ILE A 121 -5.24 4.79 5.95
C ILE A 121 -6.53 4.22 6.56
N LEU A 122 -6.56 3.97 7.87
CA LEU A 122 -7.73 3.46 8.58
C LEU A 122 -8.96 4.36 8.36
N LYS A 123 -8.81 5.68 8.51
CA LYS A 123 -9.89 6.64 8.28
C LYS A 123 -10.45 6.54 6.86
N ARG A 124 -9.62 6.32 5.84
CA ARG A 124 -10.06 6.15 4.45
C ARG A 124 -10.75 4.80 4.23
N VAL A 125 -10.23 3.71 4.79
CA VAL A 125 -10.89 2.40 4.77
C VAL A 125 -12.28 2.49 5.37
N LEU A 126 -12.41 3.03 6.59
CA LEU A 126 -13.70 3.20 7.25
C LEU A 126 -14.62 4.16 6.48
N GLY A 127 -14.05 5.19 5.85
CA GLY A 127 -14.76 6.09 4.96
C GLY A 127 -15.38 5.40 3.75
N LYS A 128 -14.63 4.51 3.08
CA LYS A 128 -15.16 3.66 2.00
C LYS A 128 -16.19 2.67 2.53
N SER A 129 -15.89 1.98 3.64
CA SER A 129 -16.82 1.03 4.23
C SER A 129 -18.19 1.64 4.53
N ARG A 130 -18.23 2.88 5.04
CA ARG A 130 -19.50 3.58 5.33
C ARG A 130 -20.35 3.83 4.08
N LYS A 131 -19.74 4.02 2.91
CA LYS A 131 -20.48 4.21 1.64
C LYS A 131 -21.24 2.96 1.21
N TYR A 132 -20.79 1.79 1.66
CA TYR A 132 -21.35 0.49 1.29
C TYR A 132 -22.20 -0.16 2.40
N LEU A 133 -22.47 0.56 3.50
CA LEU A 133 -23.31 0.04 4.57
C LEU A 133 -24.74 -0.19 4.05
N GLY A 134 -25.15 -1.47 4.03
CA GLY A 134 -26.46 -1.89 3.56
C GLY A 134 -26.53 -2.16 2.05
N SER A 135 -25.43 -2.03 1.31
CA SER A 135 -25.42 -2.03 -0.16
C SER A 135 -25.17 -3.40 -0.79
N THR A 136 -24.65 -4.40 -0.05
CA THR A 136 -24.25 -5.68 -0.66
C THR A 136 -24.68 -6.89 0.17
N SER A 137 -25.29 -7.87 -0.50
CA SER A 137 -25.38 -9.25 0.00
C SER A 137 -24.12 -10.06 -0.33
N ARG A 138 -23.26 -9.53 -1.20
CA ARG A 138 -22.03 -10.17 -1.70
C ARG A 138 -20.80 -9.73 -0.92
N LYS A 139 -19.78 -10.57 -0.94
CA LYS A 139 -18.46 -10.31 -0.35
C LYS A 139 -17.79 -9.14 -1.07
N LEU A 140 -17.26 -8.21 -0.28
CA LEU A 140 -16.53 -7.05 -0.76
C LEU A 140 -15.10 -7.08 -0.23
N VAL A 141 -14.14 -7.14 -1.14
CA VAL A 141 -12.70 -7.11 -0.85
C VAL A 141 -12.16 -5.72 -1.14
N LEU A 142 -11.32 -5.20 -0.26
CA LEU A 142 -10.62 -3.94 -0.48
C LEU A 142 -9.15 -4.20 -0.82
N LEU A 143 -8.70 -3.69 -1.96
CA LEU A 143 -7.30 -3.62 -2.33
C LEU A 143 -6.76 -2.21 -2.10
N THR A 144 -5.94 -2.06 -1.08
CA THR A 144 -5.17 -0.85 -0.85
C THR A 144 -3.85 -0.93 -1.61
N TYR A 145 -3.40 0.16 -2.22
CA TYR A 145 -2.15 0.19 -2.98
C TYR A 145 -1.50 1.55 -2.94
N ASN A 146 -0.21 1.64 -3.26
CA ASN A 146 0.47 2.92 -3.46
C ASN A 146 1.21 2.91 -4.81
N THR A 147 1.47 4.10 -5.35
CA THR A 147 2.27 4.28 -6.58
C THR A 147 3.61 4.95 -6.33
N ASP A 148 3.88 5.37 -5.08
CA ASP A 148 5.13 5.99 -4.67
C ASP A 148 5.85 5.16 -3.60
N GLN A 149 7.15 4.93 -3.80
CA GLN A 149 7.98 4.19 -2.86
C GLN A 149 8.07 4.84 -1.47
N LYS A 150 7.96 6.17 -1.37
CA LYS A 150 8.01 6.90 -0.09
C LYS A 150 6.86 6.49 0.83
N LEU A 151 5.76 6.03 0.23
CA LEU A 151 4.53 5.66 0.91
C LEU A 151 4.44 4.16 1.24
N THR A 152 5.56 3.43 1.15
CA THR A 152 5.59 2.00 1.45
C THR A 152 5.25 1.75 2.90
N LEU A 153 4.35 0.81 3.18
CA LEU A 153 4.04 0.44 4.57
C LEU A 153 5.26 -0.22 5.21
N VAL A 154 5.65 0.32 6.36
CA VAL A 154 6.66 -0.32 7.22
C VAL A 154 5.97 -1.23 8.22
N PRO A 155 6.68 -2.22 8.81
CA PRO A 155 6.07 -3.21 9.69
C PRO A 155 5.22 -2.62 10.83
N PRO A 156 5.63 -1.52 11.52
CA PRO A 156 4.76 -0.89 12.51
C PRO A 156 3.44 -0.37 11.92
N THR A 157 3.46 0.22 10.72
CA THR A 157 2.26 0.74 10.04
C THR A 157 1.29 -0.40 9.71
N SER A 158 1.77 -1.48 9.09
CA SER A 158 0.92 -2.62 8.74
C SER A 158 0.38 -3.35 9.97
N THR A 159 1.19 -3.51 11.02
CA THR A 159 0.76 -4.13 12.30
C THR A 159 -0.32 -3.30 12.99
N MET A 160 -0.18 -1.96 13.03
CA MET A 160 -1.23 -1.07 13.56
C MET A 160 -2.52 -1.18 12.75
N LEU A 161 -2.43 -1.20 11.42
CA LEU A 161 -3.59 -1.36 10.55
C LEU A 161 -4.29 -2.70 10.79
N GLN A 162 -3.55 -3.81 10.85
CA GLN A 162 -4.12 -5.12 11.13
C GLN A 162 -4.86 -5.15 12.46
N LYS A 163 -4.24 -4.62 13.53
CA LYS A 163 -4.86 -4.52 14.86
C LYS A 163 -6.14 -3.69 14.82
N TRP A 164 -6.10 -2.49 14.26
CA TRP A 164 -7.27 -1.60 14.23
C TRP A 164 -8.38 -2.14 13.32
N LEU A 165 -8.06 -2.70 12.16
CA LEU A 165 -9.05 -3.31 11.27
C LEU A 165 -9.69 -4.56 11.89
N ALA A 166 -8.98 -5.32 12.73
CA ALA A 166 -9.56 -6.43 13.47
C ALA A 166 -10.58 -5.98 14.54
N THR A 167 -10.46 -4.76 15.06
CA THR A 167 -11.33 -4.23 16.13
C THR A 167 -12.44 -3.29 15.62
N GLU A 168 -12.21 -2.60 14.50
CA GLU A 168 -13.13 -1.62 13.95
C GLU A 168 -14.19 -2.26 13.06
N LYS A 169 -15.44 -1.79 13.15
CA LYS A 169 -16.52 -2.32 12.32
C LYS A 169 -16.42 -1.79 10.88
N HIS A 170 -16.26 -2.70 9.92
CA HIS A 170 -16.33 -2.40 8.49
C HIS A 170 -17.03 -3.52 7.70
N CYS A 171 -17.41 -3.26 6.45
CA CYS A 171 -18.13 -4.19 5.57
C CYS A 171 -17.21 -5.07 4.72
N PHE A 172 -15.91 -4.79 4.67
CA PHE A 172 -14.96 -5.57 3.90
C PHE A 172 -14.73 -6.93 4.55
N CYS A 173 -14.82 -8.01 3.78
CA CYS A 173 -14.50 -9.35 4.27
C CYS A 173 -12.98 -9.59 4.30
N GLN A 174 -12.23 -8.91 3.44
CA GLN A 174 -10.78 -8.96 3.33
C GLN A 174 -10.24 -7.60 2.92
N ILE A 175 -9.06 -7.26 3.42
CA ILE A 175 -8.35 -6.04 3.06
C ILE A 175 -6.89 -6.40 2.78
N TYR A 176 -6.41 -6.04 1.60
CA TYR A 176 -5.04 -6.30 1.16
C TYR A 176 -4.28 -4.98 1.00
N TYR A 177 -2.97 -5.05 1.17
CA TYR A 177 -2.03 -4.04 0.71
C TYR A 177 -1.18 -4.61 -0.41
N TYR A 178 -1.10 -3.89 -1.52
CA TYR A 178 -0.29 -4.24 -2.67
C TYR A 178 0.59 -3.07 -3.09
N LYS A 179 1.90 -3.29 -3.11
CA LYS A 179 2.87 -2.37 -3.68
C LYS A 179 3.52 -3.02 -4.90
N PRO A 180 3.28 -2.53 -6.11
CA PRO A 180 3.96 -3.05 -7.28
C PRO A 180 5.46 -2.68 -7.23
N ILE A 181 6.30 -3.63 -7.64
CA ILE A 181 7.77 -3.49 -7.74
C ILE A 181 8.20 -3.63 -9.20
N GLU A 182 7.57 -4.54 -9.92
CA GLU A 182 7.73 -4.82 -11.35
C GLU A 182 6.35 -5.01 -12.01
N PRO A 183 6.27 -5.03 -13.35
CA PRO A 183 5.04 -5.44 -14.01
C PRO A 183 4.60 -6.85 -13.55
N ASN A 184 3.40 -6.93 -12.94
CA ASN A 184 2.81 -8.16 -12.39
C ASN A 184 3.52 -8.75 -11.16
N LYS A 185 4.43 -8.04 -10.50
CA LYS A 185 5.02 -8.47 -9.23
C LYS A 185 5.04 -7.32 -8.23
N GLY A 186 4.80 -7.64 -6.97
CA GLY A 186 4.85 -6.66 -5.91
C GLY A 186 5.07 -7.27 -4.55
N LEU A 187 4.97 -6.42 -3.54
CA LEU A 187 4.77 -6.81 -2.16
C LEU A 187 3.26 -6.92 -1.93
N LEU A 188 2.81 -8.08 -1.45
CA LEU A 188 1.42 -8.34 -1.12
C LEU A 188 1.32 -8.71 0.37
N GLU A 189 0.50 -7.97 1.10
CA GLU A 189 0.26 -8.18 2.52
C GLU A 189 -1.25 -8.27 2.80
N THR A 190 -1.65 -9.17 3.70
CA THR A 190 -3.01 -9.19 4.25
C THR A 190 -3.09 -8.19 5.40
N LEU A 191 -3.98 -7.20 5.31
CA LEU A 191 -4.30 -6.30 6.41
C LEU A 191 -5.51 -6.78 7.22
N TYR A 192 -6.44 -7.50 6.59
CA TYR A 192 -7.59 -8.12 7.25
C TYR A 192 -8.04 -9.38 6.48
N PRO A 193 -8.43 -10.48 7.15
CA PRO A 193 -8.45 -10.65 8.60
C PRO A 193 -7.05 -10.83 9.20
N ALA A 194 -6.90 -10.46 10.47
CA ALA A 194 -5.70 -10.71 11.26
C ALA A 194 -6.09 -11.32 12.61
N ALA A 195 -5.26 -12.23 13.13
CA ALA A 195 -5.55 -12.95 14.37
C ALA A 195 -5.21 -12.07 15.58
N ASN A 196 -6.14 -11.92 16.53
CA ASN A 196 -5.97 -11.01 17.68
C ASN A 196 -4.76 -11.39 18.55
N GLU A 197 -4.42 -12.69 18.60
CA GLU A 197 -3.29 -13.24 19.34
C GLU A 197 -1.95 -12.65 18.87
N GLN A 198 -1.86 -12.20 17.61
CA GLN A 198 -0.66 -11.59 17.05
C GLN A 198 -0.36 -10.21 17.70
N PHE A 199 -1.32 -9.61 18.41
CA PHE A 199 -1.22 -8.24 18.92
C PHE A 199 -1.22 -8.13 20.44
N GLU A 200 -1.09 -9.25 21.17
CA GLU A 200 -1.18 -9.28 22.64
C GLU A 200 -0.24 -8.26 23.30
N TYR A 201 1.00 -8.19 22.82
CA TYR A 201 2.03 -7.28 23.34
C TYR A 201 2.23 -6.02 22.51
N PHE A 202 1.51 -5.87 21.40
CA PHE A 202 1.68 -4.74 20.50
C PHE A 202 0.81 -3.55 20.93
N ARG A 203 1.43 -2.43 21.30
CA ARG A 203 0.74 -1.18 21.65
C ARG A 203 1.03 -0.13 20.59
N PRO A 204 0.04 0.26 19.75
CA PRO A 204 0.22 1.31 18.73
C PRO A 204 0.83 2.60 19.29
N GLU A 205 0.49 2.95 20.53
CA GLU A 205 0.93 4.17 21.22
C GLU A 205 2.46 4.24 21.38
N ASP A 206 3.15 3.10 21.45
CA ASP A 206 4.62 3.03 21.56
C ASP A 206 5.31 3.58 20.30
N TYR A 207 4.59 3.67 19.17
CA TYR A 207 5.10 4.13 17.88
C TYR A 207 4.67 5.55 17.52
N ARG A 208 3.96 6.26 18.41
CA ARG A 208 3.38 7.60 18.13
C ARG A 208 4.43 8.64 17.72
N GLU A 209 5.56 8.64 18.41
CA GLU A 209 6.66 9.59 18.15
C GLU A 209 7.75 9.01 17.22
N MET A 210 7.57 7.78 16.73
CA MET A 210 8.52 7.16 15.81
C MET A 210 8.45 7.84 14.44
N ILE A 211 9.60 8.23 13.90
CA ILE A 211 9.74 8.76 12.54
C ILE A 211 10.42 7.71 11.69
N PHE A 212 9.83 7.43 10.53
CA PHE A 212 10.41 6.53 9.54
C PHE A 212 10.81 7.31 8.30
N TRP A 213 12.00 7.02 7.78
CA TRP A 213 12.50 7.57 6.53
C TRP A 213 12.16 6.61 5.40
N GLY A 214 11.26 7.02 4.51
CA GLY A 214 10.94 6.29 3.30
C GLY A 214 12.21 5.96 2.52
N SER A 215 12.27 4.74 1.99
CA SER A 215 13.37 4.28 1.15
C SER A 215 13.33 5.03 -0.19
N GLY A 216 13.87 6.24 -0.22
CA GLY A 216 14.21 6.89 -1.49
C GLY A 216 15.34 6.11 -2.16
N VAL A 217 15.22 5.83 -3.46
CA VAL A 217 16.29 5.19 -4.26
C VAL A 217 17.64 5.92 -4.16
N ASN A 218 17.61 7.19 -3.74
CA ASN A 218 18.78 8.08 -3.71
C ASN A 218 19.41 8.27 -2.31
N SER A 219 19.06 7.50 -1.28
CA SER A 219 19.64 7.67 0.06
C SER A 219 20.94 6.89 0.30
N PHE A 220 21.49 6.19 -0.70
CA PHE A 220 22.90 5.81 -0.65
C PHE A 220 23.74 7.02 -1.01
N THR A 221 24.22 7.76 -0.02
CA THR A 221 25.27 8.74 -0.24
C THR A 221 26.56 7.98 -0.54
N GLN A 222 27.03 8.06 -1.79
CA GLN A 222 28.34 7.53 -2.14
C GLN A 222 29.40 8.42 -1.48
N GLN A 223 30.21 7.84 -0.60
CA GLN A 223 31.32 8.55 0.02
C GLN A 223 32.38 8.89 -1.04
N PRO A 224 33.27 9.87 -0.77
CA PRO A 224 34.38 10.19 -1.67
C PRO A 224 35.29 8.99 -2.00
N ASP A 225 35.28 7.95 -1.16
CA ASP A 225 36.02 6.69 -1.35
C ASP A 225 35.27 5.63 -2.18
N GLY A 226 34.06 5.95 -2.65
CA GLY A 226 33.21 5.05 -3.43
C GLY A 226 32.32 4.11 -2.62
N SER A 227 32.43 4.11 -1.28
CA SER A 227 31.58 3.27 -0.42
C SER A 227 30.15 3.81 -0.30
N LEU A 228 29.17 2.90 -0.18
CA LEU A 228 27.76 3.25 0.01
C LEU A 228 27.47 3.37 1.51
N LEU A 229 27.11 4.56 1.99
CA LEU A 229 26.53 4.69 3.32
C LEU A 229 25.11 4.13 3.29
N SER A 230 24.86 3.09 4.10
CA SER A 230 23.48 2.73 4.43
C SER A 230 22.83 3.93 5.13
N PRO A 231 21.56 4.26 4.84
CA PRO A 231 20.85 5.21 5.69
C PRO A 231 20.93 4.71 7.14
N PRO A 232 21.06 5.61 8.14
CA PRO A 232 21.12 5.19 9.53
C PRO A 232 19.91 4.30 9.81
N ILE A 233 20.17 3.04 10.17
CA ILE A 233 19.12 2.15 10.66
C ILE A 233 18.53 2.89 11.86
N PRO A 234 17.22 3.22 11.86
CA PRO A 234 16.61 3.83 13.02
C PRO A 234 16.86 2.88 14.17
N ILE A 235 17.72 3.28 15.12
CA ILE A 235 17.91 2.51 16.34
C ILE A 235 16.54 2.58 17.01
N PRO A 236 15.82 1.45 17.18
CA PRO A 236 14.59 1.49 17.94
C PRO A 236 14.96 2.09 19.29
N LEU A 237 14.36 3.24 19.62
CA LEU A 237 14.50 3.82 20.94
C LEU A 237 14.16 2.69 21.90
N ARG A 238 15.13 2.28 22.74
CA ARG A 238 14.88 1.22 23.72
C ARG A 238 13.57 1.58 24.42
N PRO A 239 12.56 0.69 24.46
CA PRO A 239 11.37 0.98 25.23
C PRO A 239 11.84 1.43 26.60
N ARG A 240 11.44 2.65 27.02
CA ARG A 240 11.73 3.11 28.36
C ARG A 240 11.18 2.02 29.27
N ARG A 241 12.08 1.28 29.94
CA ARG A 241 11.67 0.43 31.05
C ARG A 241 11.02 1.39 32.04
N PHE A 242 9.70 1.35 32.13
CA PHE A 242 9.02 1.96 33.25
C PHE A 242 9.54 1.24 34.49
N PRO A 243 9.92 1.97 35.56
CA PRO A 243 10.20 1.31 36.83
C PRO A 243 8.95 0.52 37.21
N ASP A 244 9.15 -0.72 37.65
CA ASP A 244 8.09 -1.57 38.18
C ASP A 244 7.28 -0.75 39.19
N ASP A 245 5.97 -0.67 38.98
CA ASP A 245 5.03 -0.06 39.91
C ASP A 245 5.01 -0.92 41.19
N PRO A 246 5.60 -0.48 42.32
CA PRO A 246 5.72 -1.30 43.53
C PRO A 246 4.45 -1.16 44.37
N GLY A 247 3.27 -1.32 43.76
CA GLY A 247 2.02 -0.84 44.32
C GLY A 247 0.76 -1.59 43.91
N ARG A 248 0.77 -2.92 43.87
CA ARG A 248 -0.43 -3.77 44.02
C ARG A 248 -0.11 -5.07 44.73
#